data_AF-A0A938IBR9-F1
#
_entry.id   AF-A0A938IBR9-F1
#
_cell.length_a   1.000
_cell.length_b   1.000
_cell.length_c   1.000
_cell.angle_alpha   90.00
_cell.angle_beta   90.00
_cell.angle_gamma   90.00
#
_symmetry.space_group_name_H-M   'P 1'
#
loop_
_entity.id
_entity.type
_entity.pdbx_description
1 polymer ?
#
loop_
_entity_poly.entity_id
_entity_poly.type
_entity_poly.pdbx_seq_one_letter_code
_entity_poly.pdbx_strand_id
1 'polypeptide(L)' 'MSELATSIALFLVVALAIVALSTFYVEPDDSRALRMLGPRYLKFLLWCAGIVGVMLLVQKLFLDLNG' A
#
# COMPACT_ATOMS: atom_id res chain seq x y z
N MET A 1 17.22 -0.62 -14.68
CA MET A 1 16.42 -1.04 -13.51
C MET A 1 15.41 -2.07 -13.99
N SER A 2 15.14 -3.13 -13.23
CA SER A 2 14.14 -4.13 -13.64
C SER A 2 12.72 -3.54 -13.62
N GLU A 3 11.86 -3.96 -14.54
CA GLU A 3 10.47 -3.48 -14.65
C GLU A 3 9.70 -3.62 -13.32
N LEU A 4 9.98 -4.71 -12.59
CA LEU A 4 9.47 -4.95 -11.25
C LEU A 4 9.87 -3.84 -10.27
N ALA A 5 11.16 -3.47 -10.23
CA ALA A 5 11.66 -2.44 -9.33
C ALA A 5 11.02 -1.08 -9.65
N THR A 6 10.87 -0.74 -10.93
CA THR A 6 10.17 0.49 -11.35
C THR A 6 8.72 0.47 -10.90
N SER A 7 8.03 -0.65 -11.06
CA SER A 7 6.61 -0.79 -10.68
C SER A 7 6.41 -0.67 -9.17
N ILE A 8 7.29 -1.29 -8.37
CA ILE A 8 7.29 -1.17 -6.92
C ILE A 8 7.56 0.27 -6.50
N ALA A 9 8.57 0.92 -7.09
CA ALA A 9 8.90 2.32 -6.77
C ALA A 9 7.72 3.25 -7.08
N LEU A 10 7.10 3.13 -8.26
CA LEU A 10 5.92 3.91 -8.63
C LEU A 10 4.76 3.66 -7.67
N PHE A 11 4.49 2.41 -7.29
CA PHE A 11 3.48 2.07 -6.31
C PHE A 11 3.74 2.74 -4.96
N LEU A 12 4.97 2.66 -4.44
CA LEU A 12 5.32 3.27 -3.15
C LEU A 12 5.14 4.79 -3.17
N VAL A 13 5.54 5.45 -4.25
CA VAL A 13 5.38 6.91 -4.41
C VAL A 13 3.91 7.31 -4.46
N VAL A 14 3.11 6.61 -5.26
CA VAL A 14 1.66 6.90 -5.38
C VAL A 14 0.94 6.63 -4.05
N ALA A 15 1.26 5.51 -3.39
CA ALA A 15 0.72 5.18 -2.07
C ALA A 15 1.05 6.28 -1.04
N LEU A 16 2.29 6.80 -1.08
CA LEU A 16 2.70 7.88 -0.18
C LEU A 16 1.91 9.15 -0.44
N ALA A 17 1.69 9.52 -1.70
CA ALA A 17 0.89 10.68 -2.06
C ALA A 17 -0.57 10.57 -1.58
N ILE A 18 -1.20 9.40 -1.76
CA ILE A 18 -2.58 9.14 -1.29
C ILE A 18 -2.66 9.26 0.23
N VAL A 19 -1.73 8.61 0.95
CA VAL A 19 -1.72 8.65 2.42
C VAL A 19 -1.39 10.05 2.91
N ALA A 20 -0.46 10.76 2.29
CA ALA A 20 -0.15 12.15 2.62
C ALA A 20 -1.37 13.04 2.49
N LEU A 21 -2.00 13.06 1.31
CA LEU A 21 -3.19 13.87 1.06
C LEU A 21 -4.28 13.54 2.08
N SER A 22 -4.64 12.26 2.25
CA SER A 22 -5.67 11.87 3.24
C SER A 22 -5.32 12.25 4.68
N THR A 23 -4.04 12.25 5.05
CA THR A 23 -3.59 12.61 6.40
C THR A 23 -3.72 14.12 6.64
N PHE A 24 -3.26 14.94 5.68
CA PHE A 24 -3.36 16.40 5.74
C PHE A 24 -4.80 16.92 5.57
N TYR A 25 -5.65 16.22 4.81
CA TYR A 25 -7.07 16.59 4.70
C TYR A 25 -7.86 16.34 5.99
N VAL A 26 -7.45 15.37 6.80
CA VAL A 26 -8.18 14.98 8.02
C VAL A 26 -7.67 15.72 9.26
N GLU A 27 -6.36 15.99 9.34
CA GLU A 27 -5.75 16.62 10.50
C GLU A 27 -5.42 18.09 10.19
N PRO A 28 -6.04 19.07 10.88
CA PRO A 28 -5.83 20.49 10.61
C PRO A 28 -4.49 21.04 11.13
N ASP A 29 -3.77 20.28 11.97
CA ASP A 29 -2.45 20.64 12.49
C ASP A 29 -1.36 19.87 11.73
N ASP A 30 -0.58 20.58 10.91
CA ASP A 30 0.48 20.03 10.08
C ASP A 30 1.53 19.25 10.87
N SER A 31 1.85 19.70 12.09
CA SER A 31 2.86 19.07 12.93
C SER A 31 2.42 17.68 13.40
N ARG A 32 1.12 17.53 13.67
CA ARG A 32 0.48 16.28 14.05
C ARG A 32 0.27 15.38 12.83
N ALA A 33 -0.11 15.95 11.70
CA ALA A 33 -0.26 15.25 10.43
C ALA A 33 1.05 14.55 10.01
N LEU A 34 2.18 15.26 10.07
CA LEU A 34 3.51 14.72 9.73
C LEU A 34 3.91 13.55 10.65
N ARG A 35 3.63 13.64 11.96
CA ARG A 35 3.91 12.54 12.90
C ARG A 35 3.05 11.31 12.63
N MET A 36 1.80 11.50 12.22
CA MET A 36 0.88 10.40 11.92
C MET A 36 1.09 9.79 10.53
N LEU A 37 1.75 10.50 9.63
CA LEU A 37 1.96 10.07 8.25
C LEU A 37 2.67 8.72 8.16
N GLY A 38 3.79 8.56 8.88
CA GLY A 38 4.60 7.34 8.89
C GLY A 38 3.80 6.10 9.33
N PRO A 39 3.19 6.09 10.52
CA PRO A 39 2.35 4.98 10.99
C PRO A 39 1.17 4.67 10.06
N ARG A 40 0.51 5.69 9.50
CA ARG A 40 -0.60 5.50 8.55
C ARG A 40 -0.12 4.89 7.24
N TYR A 41 1.05 5.31 6.75
CA TYR A 41 1.63 4.78 5.53
C TYR A 41 2.04 3.31 5.67
N LEU A 42 2.70 2.95 6.78
CA LEU A 42 3.02 1.55 7.10
C LEU A 42 1.76 0.68 7.19
N LYS A 43 0.72 1.16 7.88
CA LYS A 43 -0.56 0.45 7.98
C LYS A 43 -1.21 0.25 6.60
N PHE A 44 -1.17 1.26 5.74
CA PHE A 44 -1.67 1.18 4.38
C PHE A 44 -0.91 0.11 3.56
N LEU A 45 0.42 0.12 3.61
CA LEU A 45 1.24 -0.89 2.92
C LEU A 45 0.96 -2.32 3.42
N LEU A 46 0.75 -2.51 4.72
CA LEU A 46 0.37 -3.80 5.28
C LEU A 46 -0.98 -4.29 4.75
N TRP A 47 -1.97 -3.41 4.60
CA TRP A 47 -3.24 -3.75 3.97
C TRP A 47 -3.08 -4.14 2.50
N CYS A 48 -2.28 -3.39 1.74
CA CYS A 48 -1.98 -3.73 0.34
C CYS A 48 -1.29 -5.10 0.24
N ALA A 49 -0.30 -5.38 1.10
CA ALA A 49 0.36 -6.68 1.16
C ALA A 49 -0.62 -7.81 1.51
N GLY A 50 -1.56 -7.55 2.43
CA GLY A 50 -2.63 -8.49 2.76
C GLY A 50 -3.53 -8.82 1.56
N ILE A 51 -3.95 -7.79 0.81
CA ILE A 51 -4.76 -7.99 -0.42
C ILE A 51 -4.00 -8.82 -1.45
N VAL A 52 -2.72 -8.50 -1.70
CA VAL A 52 -1.88 -9.29 -2.61
C VAL A 52 -1.76 -10.73 -2.13
N GLY A 53 -1.58 -10.96 -0.83
CA GLY A 53 -1.55 -12.29 -0.24
C GLY A 53 -2.85 -13.07 -0.47
N VAL A 54 -4.01 -12.42 -0.30
CA VAL A 54 -5.32 -13.01 -0.59
C VAL A 54 -5.45 -13.35 -2.08
N MET A 55 -5.06 -12.45 -2.98
CA MET A 55 -5.11 -12.69 -4.42
C MET A 55 -4.25 -13.90 -4.81
N LEU A 56 -3.04 -14.01 -4.27
CA LEU A 56 -2.15 -15.14 -4.52
C LEU A 56 -2.71 -16.46 -3.96
N LEU A 57 -3.33 -16.41 -2.78
CA LEU A 57 -3.96 -17.59 -2.16
C LEU A 57 -5.16 -18.07 -2.99
N VAL A 58 -5.99 -17.14 -3.45
CA VAL A 58 -7.12 -17.44 -4.35
C VAL A 58 -6.60 -18.02 -5.66
N GLN A 59 -5.59 -17.41 -6.27
CA GLN A 59 -5.00 -17.91 -7.51
C GLN A 59 -4.47 -19.33 -7.34
N LYS A 60 -3.77 -19.62 -6.24
CA LYS A 60 -3.29 -20.96 -5.93
C LYS A 60 -4.44 -21.96 -5.77
N LEU A 61 -5.48 -21.61 -5.01
CA LEU A 61 -6.64 -22.46 -4.79
C LEU A 61 -7.38 -22.78 -6.11
N PHE A 62 -7.54 -21.79 -6.99
CA PHE A 62 -8.19 -21.98 -8.29
C PHE A 62 -7.34 -22.76 -9.30
N LEU A 63 -6.01 -22.65 -9.23
CA LEU A 63 -5.11 -23.47 -10.04
C LEU A 63 -5.11 -24.93 -9.56
N ASP A 64 -5.12 -25.16 -8.25
CA ASP A 64 -5.21 -26.51 -7.67
C ASP A 64 -6.58 -27.19 -7.93
N LEU A 65 -7.66 -26.42 -8.11
CA LEU A 65 -9.00 -26.96 -8.43
C LEU A 65 -9.21 -27.32 -9.91
N ASN A 66 -8.40 -26.79 -10.82
CA ASN A 66 -8.48 -27.05 -12.27
C ASN A 66 -7.41 -28.05 -12.76
N GLY A 67 -6.63 -28.62 -11.84
CA GLY A 67 -5.59 -29.62 -12.11
C GLY A 67 -6.06 -31.05 -11.92
#